data_AF-A0A2M8EP92-F1
#
_entry.id   AF-A0A2M8EP92-F1
#
_cell.length_a   1.000
_cell.length_b   1.000
_cell.length_c   1.000
_cell.angle_alpha   90.00
_cell.angle_beta   90.00
_cell.angle_gamma   90.00
#
_symmetry.space_group_name_H-M   'P 1'
#
loop_
_entity.id
_entity.type
_entity.pdbx_description
1 polymer ?
#
loop_
_entity_poly.entity_id
_entity_poly.type
_entity_poly.pdbx_seq_one_letter_code
_entity_poly.pdbx_strand_id
1 'polypeptide(L)'
;MEKPHFEAQFGQTKKTLESSRAEIGEFLKQETLDERDRVRLTRVLQLTERYQPEREVEEPKVNKWRSYLESAYRFLPSRKKSQKPIENISARSYLLAEKTIASLRELQHIDFKLEQESGFSEEEVLNQERPSEVEREETLDTSLTLEYEKKNWGVERVCLDGVQNHLPSDSKGEHVWVRCLVGGKWVSLTEARQKKDEIEAVRFADDGVGFDVKNLALLYSTKAGEKESRGQFGEGMKMMAAAALREGLEPEMESQDWRAKPTPKEVKIYDTRNKKDQIVQQLSFQVDHLAGEPMIGSRTTFHKPTEVFVDELMQIEKKVLALRENYRPVFVGTTGEIVDRESGSLFVKGIYVSGKKTLFSYNFEDVETNRDRNSIVSEGLERRIAKIVQEISDKRLVKTMLQK
;
A
#
# COMPACT_ATOMS: atom_id res chain seq x y z
N MET A 1 2.71 9.40 -25.96
CA MET A 1 1.69 10.40 -26.38
C MET A 1 0.76 10.80 -25.21
N GLU A 2 1.22 10.66 -23.95
CA GLU A 2 0.36 10.69 -22.75
C GLU A 2 0.47 11.97 -21.92
N LYS A 3 1.54 12.76 -22.09
CA LYS A 3 1.76 14.03 -21.39
C LYS A 3 0.57 15.00 -21.43
N PRO A 4 -0.09 15.24 -22.58
CA PRO A 4 -1.22 16.17 -22.64
C PRO A 4 -2.44 15.68 -21.85
N HIS A 5 -2.58 14.36 -21.67
CA HIS A 5 -3.66 13.76 -20.89
C HIS A 5 -3.44 13.95 -19.39
N PHE A 6 -2.22 13.68 -18.91
CA PHE A 6 -1.86 13.85 -17.50
C PHE A 6 -1.83 15.34 -17.09
N GLU A 7 -1.38 16.25 -17.94
CA GLU A 7 -1.44 17.70 -17.66
C GLU A 7 -2.90 18.19 -17.52
N ALA A 8 -3.81 17.71 -18.38
CA ALA A 8 -5.23 18.03 -18.28
C ALA A 8 -5.86 17.45 -17.00
N GLN A 9 -5.50 16.21 -16.63
CA GLN A 9 -5.96 15.57 -15.40
C GLN A 9 -5.44 16.32 -14.17
N PHE A 10 -4.15 16.70 -14.14
CA PHE A 10 -3.55 17.48 -13.07
C PHE A 10 -4.30 18.80 -12.86
N GLY A 11 -4.58 19.54 -13.94
CA GLY A 11 -5.34 20.79 -13.87
C GLY A 11 -6.77 20.60 -13.33
N GLN A 12 -7.44 19.49 -13.67
CA GLN A 12 -8.79 19.18 -13.18
C GLN A 12 -8.78 18.79 -11.69
N THR A 13 -7.82 17.97 -11.27
CA THR A 13 -7.69 17.54 -9.87
C THR A 13 -7.27 18.71 -8.98
N LYS A 14 -6.43 19.63 -9.48
CA LYS A 14 -6.05 20.88 -8.78
C LYS A 14 -7.26 21.75 -8.47
N LYS A 15 -8.15 21.96 -9.46
CA LYS A 15 -9.41 22.68 -9.26
C LYS A 15 -10.33 22.01 -8.25
N THR A 16 -10.35 20.67 -8.23
CA THR A 16 -11.16 19.90 -7.27
C THR A 16 -10.62 20.04 -5.85
N LEU A 17 -9.29 20.05 -5.68
CA LEU A 17 -8.63 20.30 -4.40
C LEU A 17 -8.92 21.71 -3.89
N GLU A 18 -8.77 22.74 -4.72
CA GLU A 18 -9.03 24.14 -4.37
C GLU A 18 -10.49 24.36 -3.96
N SER A 19 -11.43 23.79 -4.72
CA SER A 19 -12.86 23.83 -4.40
C SER A 19 -13.17 23.16 -3.04
N SER A 20 -12.53 22.02 -2.76
CA SER A 20 -12.74 21.30 -1.50
C SER A 20 -12.09 22.04 -0.32
N ARG A 21 -10.92 22.68 -0.49
CA ARG A 21 -10.32 23.58 0.52
C ARG A 21 -11.24 24.75 0.86
N ALA A 22 -11.83 25.39 -0.15
CA ALA A 22 -12.78 26.46 0.05
C ALA A 22 -14.03 25.98 0.80
N GLU A 23 -14.57 24.81 0.45
CA GLU A 23 -15.71 24.22 1.15
C GLU A 23 -15.38 23.87 2.61
N ILE A 24 -14.18 23.35 2.90
CA ILE A 24 -13.72 23.12 4.29
C ILE A 24 -13.65 24.44 5.07
N GLY A 25 -13.10 25.49 4.46
CA GLY A 25 -13.01 26.82 5.06
C GLY A 25 -14.38 27.37 5.46
N GLU A 26 -15.40 27.18 4.61
CA GLU A 26 -16.79 27.53 4.94
C GLU A 26 -17.41 26.61 6.00
N PHE A 27 -17.10 25.32 5.97
CA PHE A 27 -17.61 24.35 6.95
C PHE A 27 -17.07 24.61 8.37
N LEU A 28 -15.81 25.02 8.50
CA LEU A 28 -15.18 25.40 9.76
C LEU A 28 -15.78 26.66 10.41
N LYS A 29 -16.51 27.50 9.64
CA LYS A 29 -17.21 28.68 10.16
C LYS A 29 -18.57 28.33 10.80
N GLN A 30 -19.06 27.10 10.64
CA GLN A 30 -20.35 26.70 11.20
C GLN A 30 -20.24 26.44 12.72
N GLU A 31 -21.13 27.06 13.50
CA GLU A 31 -21.16 26.93 14.97
C GLU A 31 -21.60 25.54 15.43
N THR A 32 -22.28 24.78 14.58
CA THR A 32 -22.80 23.43 14.89
C THR A 32 -21.78 22.31 14.67
N LEU A 33 -20.55 22.64 14.28
CA LEU A 33 -19.50 21.65 14.03
C LEU A 33 -18.87 21.22 15.35
N ASP A 34 -18.79 19.92 15.60
CA ASP A 34 -18.14 19.41 16.80
C ASP A 34 -16.61 19.60 16.75
N GLU A 35 -15.98 19.59 17.93
CA GLU A 35 -14.55 19.86 18.07
C GLU A 35 -13.68 18.79 17.38
N ARG A 36 -14.15 17.54 17.30
CA ARG A 36 -13.39 16.45 16.66
C ARG A 36 -13.35 16.64 15.15
N ASP A 37 -14.46 17.03 14.56
CA ASP A 37 -14.61 17.33 13.14
C ASP A 37 -13.86 18.61 12.77
N ARG A 38 -13.87 19.62 13.64
CA ARG A 38 -13.07 20.84 13.50
C ARG A 38 -11.57 20.51 13.45
N VAL A 39 -11.07 19.72 14.41
CA VAL A 39 -9.66 19.26 14.42
C VAL A 39 -9.32 18.46 13.17
N ARG A 40 -10.20 17.55 12.72
CA ARG A 40 -9.99 16.77 11.50
C ARG A 40 -9.83 17.66 10.28
N LEU A 41 -10.76 18.57 10.06
CA LEU A 41 -10.77 19.47 8.90
C LEU A 41 -9.59 20.45 8.91
N THR A 42 -9.21 20.98 10.07
CA THR A 42 -7.99 21.81 10.20
C THR A 42 -6.73 21.02 9.85
N ARG A 43 -6.63 19.76 10.29
CA ARG A 43 -5.50 18.90 9.94
C ARG A 43 -5.43 18.61 8.45
N VAL A 44 -6.58 18.42 7.79
CA VAL A 44 -6.65 18.26 6.32
C VAL A 44 -6.11 19.50 5.61
N LEU A 45 -6.50 20.71 6.03
CA LEU A 45 -5.97 21.95 5.45
C LEU A 45 -4.44 22.07 5.61
N GLN A 46 -3.92 21.77 6.79
CA GLN A 46 -2.47 21.77 7.05
C GLN A 46 -1.72 20.77 6.16
N LEU A 47 -2.29 19.58 5.92
CA LEU A 47 -1.73 18.60 4.99
C LEU A 47 -1.74 19.14 3.55
N THR A 48 -2.84 19.77 3.12
CA THR A 48 -2.88 20.34 1.75
C THR A 48 -1.87 21.46 1.55
N GLU A 49 -1.63 22.30 2.55
CA GLU A 49 -0.63 23.38 2.44
C GLU A 49 0.80 22.84 2.42
N ARG A 50 1.06 21.78 3.18
CA ARG A 50 2.40 21.21 3.32
C ARG A 50 2.82 20.35 2.12
N TYR A 51 1.87 19.69 1.46
CA TYR A 51 2.14 18.63 0.50
C TYR A 51 1.58 18.89 -0.90
N GLN A 52 1.12 20.11 -1.18
CA GLN A 52 0.66 20.51 -2.50
C GLN A 52 1.85 20.56 -3.47
N PRO A 53 1.74 19.97 -4.68
CA PRO A 53 2.81 20.06 -5.67
C PRO A 53 3.07 21.51 -6.11
N GLU A 54 4.35 21.89 -6.28
CA GLU A 54 4.78 23.27 -6.61
C GLU A 54 4.56 23.67 -8.09
N ARG A 55 3.77 22.89 -8.84
CA ARG A 55 3.59 23.07 -10.28
C ARG A 55 2.53 24.13 -10.64
N GLU A 56 2.95 25.14 -11.38
CA GLU A 56 2.07 26.07 -12.08
C GLU A 56 1.60 25.44 -13.40
N VAL A 57 0.29 25.49 -13.65
CA VAL A 57 -0.33 25.00 -14.89
C VAL A 57 -0.90 26.21 -15.61
N GLU A 58 -0.58 26.41 -16.89
CA GLU A 58 -1.25 27.41 -17.70
C GLU A 58 -2.74 27.08 -17.81
N GLU A 59 -3.61 28.00 -17.37
CA GLU A 59 -5.05 27.78 -17.49
C GLU A 59 -5.44 27.64 -18.97
N PRO A 60 -6.14 26.56 -19.36
CA PRO A 60 -6.63 26.44 -20.73
C PRO A 60 -7.60 27.59 -20.99
N LYS A 61 -7.36 28.38 -22.04
CA LYS A 61 -8.22 29.50 -22.47
C LYS A 61 -9.64 28.99 -22.73
N VAL A 62 -10.51 29.08 -21.73
CA VAL A 62 -11.90 28.65 -21.84
C VAL A 62 -12.64 29.61 -22.77
N ASN A 63 -13.22 29.05 -23.84
CA ASN A 63 -14.02 29.79 -24.81
C ASN A 63 -15.31 30.28 -24.12
N LYS A 64 -15.43 31.60 -23.88
CA LYS A 64 -16.47 32.28 -23.08
C LYS A 64 -17.93 31.96 -23.45
N TRP A 65 -18.16 31.33 -24.61
CA TRP A 65 -19.48 30.91 -25.08
C TRP A 65 -20.05 29.69 -24.36
N ARG A 66 -19.22 28.75 -23.88
CA ARG A 66 -19.72 27.55 -23.16
C ARG A 66 -20.23 27.86 -21.75
N SER A 67 -19.59 28.77 -21.02
CA SER A 67 -20.02 29.18 -19.68
C SER A 67 -21.34 29.98 -19.70
N TYR A 68 -21.62 30.67 -20.81
CA TYR A 68 -22.87 31.41 -21.01
C TYR A 68 -24.07 30.46 -21.23
N LEU A 69 -23.85 29.31 -21.88
CA LEU A 69 -24.89 28.30 -22.10
C LEU A 69 -25.23 27.52 -20.82
N GLU A 70 -24.23 27.21 -19.98
CA GLU A 70 -24.46 26.56 -18.69
C GLU A 70 -25.19 27.47 -17.68
N SER A 71 -24.95 28.79 -17.74
CA SER A 71 -25.66 29.75 -16.91
C SER A 71 -27.10 29.98 -17.39
N ALA A 72 -27.37 29.96 -18.71
CA ALA A 72 -28.72 30.04 -19.25
C ALA A 72 -29.61 28.84 -18.88
N TYR A 73 -29.03 27.63 -18.79
CA TYR A 73 -29.76 26.41 -18.40
C TYR A 73 -30.16 26.37 -16.90
N ARG A 74 -29.55 27.20 -16.05
CA ARG A 74 -29.91 27.31 -14.61
C ARG A 74 -31.14 28.20 -14.34
N PHE A 75 -31.68 28.88 -15.35
CA PHE A 75 -32.82 29.81 -15.19
C PHE A 75 -34.20 29.21 -15.52
N LEU A 76 -34.32 27.89 -15.72
CA LEU A 76 -35.63 27.24 -15.82
C LEU A 76 -36.21 26.94 -14.41
N PRO A 77 -37.46 27.34 -14.11
CA PRO A 77 -38.03 27.19 -12.77
C PRO A 77 -38.46 25.73 -12.54
N SER A 78 -37.67 24.95 -11.80
CA SER A 78 -38.12 23.68 -11.25
C SER A 78 -38.78 23.87 -9.87
N ARG A 79 -40.07 23.56 -9.81
CA ARG A 79 -40.90 23.52 -8.60
C ARG A 79 -40.57 22.27 -7.78
N LYS A 80 -40.06 22.47 -6.56
CA LYS A 80 -40.60 22.01 -5.25
C LYS A 80 -39.46 22.00 -4.24
N LYS A 81 -39.58 22.85 -3.20
CA LYS A 81 -38.79 22.73 -1.97
C LYS A 81 -39.18 21.41 -1.29
N SER A 82 -38.37 20.38 -1.43
CA SER A 82 -38.35 19.29 -0.45
C SER A 82 -37.58 19.79 0.77
N GLN A 83 -38.11 19.55 1.96
CA GLN A 83 -37.39 19.73 3.21
C GLN A 83 -36.13 18.87 3.15
N LYS A 84 -34.95 19.50 3.23
CA LYS A 84 -33.69 18.75 3.33
C LYS A 84 -33.70 18.01 4.67
N PRO A 85 -33.47 16.69 4.68
CA PRO A 85 -33.24 15.99 5.93
C PRO A 85 -31.97 16.58 6.56
N ILE A 86 -31.93 16.61 7.89
CA ILE A 86 -30.73 16.94 8.65
C ILE A 86 -29.69 15.88 8.29
N GLU A 87 -28.89 16.14 7.27
CA GLU A 87 -27.70 15.38 6.96
C GLU A 87 -26.79 15.46 8.19
N ASN A 88 -26.34 14.29 8.64
CA ASN A 88 -25.46 14.16 9.80
C ASN A 88 -24.19 14.98 9.50
N ILE A 89 -24.07 16.17 10.12
CA ILE A 89 -23.00 17.16 9.87
C ILE A 89 -21.62 16.49 9.92
N SER A 90 -21.49 15.49 10.80
CA SER A 90 -20.29 14.66 10.90
C SER A 90 -20.03 13.79 9.68
N ALA A 91 -21.02 13.11 9.11
CA ALA A 91 -20.83 12.34 7.88
C ALA A 91 -20.37 13.24 6.72
N ARG A 92 -20.87 14.48 6.66
CA ARG A 92 -20.44 15.46 5.65
C ARG A 92 -19.02 15.96 5.89
N SER A 93 -18.61 16.18 7.14
CA SER A 93 -17.23 16.56 7.49
C SER A 93 -16.24 15.44 7.12
N TYR A 94 -16.61 14.18 7.33
CA TYR A 94 -15.86 13.00 6.90
C TYR A 94 -15.71 12.92 5.38
N LEU A 95 -16.82 12.97 4.63
CA LEU A 95 -16.78 12.89 3.17
C LEU A 95 -15.96 14.03 2.54
N LEU A 96 -16.04 15.22 3.13
CA LEU A 96 -15.29 16.38 2.66
C LEU A 96 -13.78 16.25 2.95
N ALA A 97 -13.42 15.73 4.13
CA ALA A 97 -12.03 15.40 4.47
C ALA A 97 -11.46 14.33 3.52
N GLU A 98 -12.20 13.25 3.28
CA GLU A 98 -11.81 12.16 2.39
C GLU A 98 -11.59 12.65 0.95
N LYS A 99 -12.56 13.39 0.40
CA LYS A 99 -12.46 13.96 -0.94
C LYS A 99 -11.22 14.85 -1.10
N THR A 100 -10.95 15.70 -0.12
CA THR A 100 -9.81 16.63 -0.14
C THR A 100 -8.48 15.88 -0.11
N ILE A 101 -8.36 14.86 0.75
CA ILE A 101 -7.18 14.00 0.82
C ILE A 101 -7.00 13.20 -0.49
N ALA A 102 -8.08 12.63 -1.03
CA ALA A 102 -8.03 11.86 -2.28
C ALA A 102 -7.55 12.72 -3.45
N SER A 103 -8.06 13.95 -3.59
CA SER A 103 -7.59 14.89 -4.62
C SER A 103 -6.11 15.28 -4.45
N LEU A 104 -5.64 15.44 -3.21
CA LEU A 104 -4.21 15.71 -2.95
C LEU A 104 -3.33 14.52 -3.36
N ARG A 105 -3.73 13.29 -3.02
CA ARG A 105 -3.01 12.07 -3.41
C ARG A 105 -2.97 11.89 -4.92
N GLU A 106 -4.11 12.10 -5.58
CA GLU A 106 -4.21 11.98 -7.03
C GLU A 106 -3.31 13.02 -7.72
N LEU A 107 -3.22 14.26 -7.21
CA LEU A 107 -2.29 15.26 -7.72
C LEU A 107 -0.84 14.84 -7.59
N GLN A 108 -0.43 14.31 -6.45
CA GLN A 108 0.94 13.81 -6.24
C GLN A 108 1.26 12.66 -7.19
N HIS A 109 0.32 11.74 -7.39
CA HIS A 109 0.48 10.62 -8.31
C HIS A 109 0.54 11.09 -9.77
N ILE A 110 -0.27 12.08 -10.17
CA ILE A 110 -0.18 12.64 -11.53
C ILE A 110 1.13 13.42 -11.71
N ASP A 111 1.58 14.16 -10.69
CA ASP A 111 2.86 14.88 -10.75
C ASP A 111 4.03 13.91 -10.89
N PHE A 112 4.05 12.85 -10.07
CA PHE A 112 4.99 11.75 -10.17
C PHE A 112 4.96 11.08 -11.55
N LYS A 113 3.76 10.83 -12.11
CA LYS A 113 3.63 10.29 -13.48
C LYS A 113 4.12 11.25 -14.57
N LEU A 114 3.97 12.55 -14.36
CA LEU A 114 4.49 13.58 -15.25
C LEU A 114 6.02 13.74 -15.11
N GLU A 115 6.60 13.41 -13.96
CA GLU A 115 8.05 13.29 -13.73
C GLU A 115 8.61 12.00 -14.33
N GLN A 116 7.87 10.89 -14.28
CA GLN A 116 8.23 9.59 -14.88
C GLN A 116 7.99 9.51 -16.41
N GLU A 117 8.54 10.43 -17.21
CA GLU A 117 8.50 10.27 -18.68
C GLU A 117 9.44 9.18 -19.23
N SER A 118 10.18 8.44 -18.39
CA SER A 118 11.11 7.38 -18.81
C SER A 118 11.00 6.04 -18.07
N GLY A 119 10.24 5.95 -16.97
CA GLY A 119 10.32 4.81 -16.04
C GLY A 119 11.70 4.73 -15.36
N PHE A 120 11.78 4.17 -14.16
CA PHE A 120 13.07 3.90 -13.53
C PHE A 120 13.53 2.49 -13.90
N SER A 121 14.78 2.35 -14.34
CA SER A 121 15.33 1.03 -14.60
C SER A 121 15.52 0.26 -13.29
N GLU A 122 15.42 -1.07 -13.36
CA GLU A 122 15.69 -1.95 -12.22
C GLU A 122 17.07 -1.66 -11.59
N GLU A 123 18.09 -1.42 -12.40
CA GLU A 123 19.44 -1.14 -11.91
C GLU A 123 19.51 0.18 -11.14
N GLU A 124 18.81 1.22 -11.60
CA GLU A 124 18.72 2.49 -10.88
C GLU A 124 18.06 2.29 -9.51
N VAL A 125 16.92 1.59 -9.45
CA VAL A 125 16.18 1.40 -8.19
C VAL A 125 16.89 0.47 -7.22
N LEU A 126 17.66 -0.53 -7.70
CA LEU A 126 18.35 -1.48 -6.82
C LEU A 126 19.73 -1.01 -6.36
N ASN A 127 20.45 -0.30 -7.23
CA ASN A 127 21.83 0.12 -6.99
C ASN A 127 21.95 1.59 -6.60
N GLN A 128 20.84 2.32 -6.44
CA GLN A 128 20.87 3.68 -5.90
C GLN A 128 21.66 3.69 -4.59
N GLU A 129 22.78 4.40 -4.61
CA GLU A 129 23.58 4.68 -3.42
C GLU A 129 22.80 5.63 -2.53
N ARG A 130 22.80 5.34 -1.23
CA ARG A 130 22.19 6.23 -0.24
C ARG A 130 23.23 7.23 0.24
N PRO A 131 22.83 8.50 0.46
CA PRO A 131 23.68 9.47 1.13
C PRO A 131 24.20 8.93 2.45
N SER A 132 25.49 9.15 2.73
CA SER A 132 26.12 8.75 3.98
C SER A 132 25.92 9.78 5.10
N GLU A 133 25.62 11.02 4.73
CA GLU A 133 25.37 12.11 5.66
C GLU A 133 23.97 11.97 6.28
N VAL A 134 23.94 11.93 7.61
CA VAL A 134 22.72 11.87 8.42
C VAL A 134 22.44 13.27 8.97
N GLU A 135 21.31 13.86 8.58
CA GLU A 135 20.89 15.18 9.09
C GLU A 135 20.30 15.07 10.49
N ARG A 136 19.58 13.98 10.77
CA ARG A 136 18.90 13.77 12.05
C ARG A 136 18.73 12.30 12.35
N GLU A 137 19.02 11.92 13.58
CA GLU A 137 18.67 10.62 14.14
C GLU A 137 17.43 10.76 15.06
N GLU A 138 16.55 9.77 15.03
CA GLU A 138 15.48 9.65 16.01
C GLU A 138 15.21 8.20 16.39
N THR A 139 14.55 8.02 17.54
CA THR A 139 14.01 6.71 17.94
C THR A 139 12.50 6.78 17.98
N LEU A 140 11.86 5.86 17.24
CA LEU A 140 10.42 5.73 17.17
C LEU A 140 9.98 4.49 17.94
N ASP A 141 9.46 4.71 19.15
CA ASP A 141 8.89 3.64 19.97
C ASP A 141 7.50 3.26 19.42
N THR A 142 7.20 1.95 19.37
CA THR A 142 5.85 1.46 19.02
C THR A 142 5.11 0.99 20.26
N SER A 143 3.78 0.86 20.19
CA SER A 143 3.00 0.21 21.25
C SER A 143 3.12 -1.32 21.28
N LEU A 144 3.85 -1.93 20.33
CA LEU A 144 3.94 -3.37 20.18
C LEU A 144 5.14 -3.94 20.95
N THR A 145 4.91 -5.04 21.65
CA THR A 145 5.98 -5.87 22.20
C THR A 145 6.40 -6.93 21.19
N LEU A 146 7.63 -7.43 21.29
CA LEU A 146 8.09 -8.56 20.48
C LEU A 146 7.29 -9.84 20.72
N GLU A 147 6.53 -9.99 21.80
CA GLU A 147 5.68 -11.18 22.02
C GLU A 147 4.28 -11.04 21.37
N TYR A 148 3.93 -9.86 20.86
CA TYR A 148 2.62 -9.62 20.24
C TYR A 148 2.46 -10.49 18.97
N GLU A 149 1.35 -11.26 18.93
CA GLU A 149 0.99 -12.21 17.86
C GLU A 149 2.06 -13.23 17.47
N LYS A 150 3.01 -13.53 18.35
CA LYS A 150 4.10 -14.50 18.11
C LYS A 150 3.63 -15.85 17.60
N LYS A 151 2.42 -16.30 17.99
CA LYS A 151 1.85 -17.58 17.55
C LYS A 151 1.41 -17.60 16.08
N ASN A 152 1.11 -16.43 15.51
CA ASN A 152 0.55 -16.29 14.16
C ASN A 152 1.56 -15.69 13.16
N TRP A 153 2.68 -15.14 13.67
CA TRP A 153 3.67 -14.40 12.88
C TRP A 153 5.06 -15.03 13.00
N GLY A 154 5.37 -15.94 12.07
CA GLY A 154 6.71 -16.54 11.87
C GLY A 154 7.32 -16.15 10.53
N VAL A 155 8.36 -16.89 10.13
CA VAL A 155 9.17 -16.67 8.91
C VAL A 155 8.33 -16.46 7.64
N GLU A 156 7.31 -17.28 7.41
CA GLU A 156 6.42 -17.14 6.24
C GLU A 156 5.77 -15.75 6.17
N ARG A 157 5.31 -15.21 7.30
CA ARG A 157 4.75 -13.86 7.35
C ARG A 157 5.83 -12.80 7.15
N VAL A 158 7.04 -13.01 7.65
CA VAL A 158 8.15 -12.08 7.39
C VAL A 158 8.42 -11.98 5.88
N CYS A 159 8.49 -13.10 5.15
CA CYS A 159 8.67 -13.09 3.71
C CYS A 159 7.48 -12.44 2.97
N LEU A 160 6.24 -12.86 3.28
CA LEU A 160 5.04 -12.38 2.58
C LEU A 160 4.74 -10.91 2.86
N ASP A 161 4.77 -10.47 4.11
CA ASP A 161 4.56 -9.06 4.46
C ASP A 161 5.76 -8.19 4.09
N GLY A 162 6.96 -8.78 4.02
CA GLY A 162 8.16 -8.14 3.49
C GLY A 162 7.93 -7.67 2.05
N VAL A 163 7.52 -8.55 1.14
CA VAL A 163 7.26 -8.18 -0.26
C VAL A 163 5.94 -7.43 -0.45
N GLN A 164 4.91 -7.70 0.36
CA GLN A 164 3.59 -7.12 0.13
C GLN A 164 3.59 -5.59 0.11
N ASN A 165 4.37 -4.94 0.97
CA ASN A 165 4.44 -3.48 1.01
C ASN A 165 5.03 -2.87 -0.27
N HIS A 166 5.81 -3.66 -1.02
CA HIS A 166 6.44 -3.29 -2.29
C HIS A 166 5.57 -3.63 -3.51
N LEU A 167 4.43 -4.31 -3.34
CA LEU A 167 3.55 -4.63 -4.46
C LEU A 167 2.89 -3.37 -5.03
N PRO A 168 2.68 -3.29 -6.37
CA PRO A 168 2.08 -2.13 -7.03
C PRO A 168 0.78 -1.61 -6.39
N SER A 169 -0.08 -2.51 -5.90
CA SER A 169 -1.34 -2.17 -5.21
C SER A 169 -1.15 -1.31 -3.95
N ASP A 170 0.03 -1.44 -3.35
CA ASP A 170 0.39 -0.93 -2.04
C ASP A 170 1.43 0.20 -2.12
N SER A 171 2.47 0.03 -2.95
CA SER A 171 3.54 1.02 -3.17
C SER A 171 3.15 2.12 -4.14
N LYS A 172 2.13 1.89 -4.97
CA LYS A 172 1.77 2.73 -6.13
C LYS A 172 2.88 2.81 -7.20
N GLY A 173 3.83 1.88 -7.15
CA GLY A 173 4.82 1.65 -8.22
C GLY A 173 4.28 0.75 -9.32
N GLU A 174 5.09 0.54 -10.36
CA GLU A 174 4.81 -0.39 -11.45
C GLU A 174 5.46 -1.75 -11.20
N HIS A 175 6.62 -1.75 -10.54
CA HIS A 175 7.48 -2.92 -10.42
C HIS A 175 7.81 -3.26 -8.97
N VAL A 176 8.01 -4.55 -8.75
CA VAL A 176 8.49 -5.12 -7.50
C VAL A 176 9.64 -6.08 -7.81
N TRP A 177 10.70 -6.00 -7.02
CA TRP A 177 11.88 -6.84 -7.19
C TRP A 177 12.23 -7.58 -5.91
N VAL A 178 12.75 -8.79 -6.08
CA VAL A 178 13.36 -9.58 -5.01
C VAL A 178 14.77 -9.95 -5.44
N ARG A 179 15.77 -9.52 -4.67
CA ARG A 179 17.18 -9.77 -4.98
C ARG A 179 17.90 -10.31 -3.77
N CYS A 180 18.90 -11.14 -4.02
CA CYS A 180 19.77 -11.69 -2.97
C CYS A 180 21.17 -11.12 -3.15
N LEU A 181 21.83 -10.74 -2.06
CA LEU A 181 23.24 -10.41 -2.06
C LEU A 181 24.03 -11.70 -1.96
N VAL A 182 24.85 -12.00 -2.97
CA VAL A 182 25.70 -13.19 -3.03
C VAL A 182 27.09 -12.76 -3.50
N GLY A 183 28.11 -12.93 -2.65
CA GLY A 183 29.48 -12.54 -2.98
C GLY A 183 29.61 -11.05 -3.30
N GLY A 184 28.91 -10.21 -2.53
CA GLY A 184 28.89 -8.75 -2.71
C GLY A 184 28.11 -8.23 -3.93
N LYS A 185 27.36 -9.07 -4.65
CA LYS A 185 26.53 -8.65 -5.79
C LYS A 185 25.06 -8.97 -5.58
N TRP A 186 24.19 -8.04 -5.93
CA TRP A 186 22.74 -8.27 -5.97
C TRP A 186 22.38 -9.09 -7.21
N VAL A 187 21.84 -10.28 -7.00
CA VAL A 187 21.46 -11.22 -8.05
C VAL A 187 19.97 -11.58 -7.98
N SER A 188 19.42 -12.09 -9.09
CA SER A 188 18.04 -12.56 -9.17
C SER A 188 17.79 -13.77 -8.24
N LEU A 189 16.53 -14.05 -7.91
CA LEU A 189 16.17 -15.27 -7.16
C LEU A 189 16.60 -16.54 -7.89
N THR A 190 16.52 -16.57 -9.22
CA THR A 190 16.93 -17.71 -10.05
C THR A 190 18.42 -18.00 -9.93
N GLU A 191 19.26 -16.97 -9.93
CA GLU A 191 20.70 -17.10 -9.71
C GLU A 191 21.01 -17.47 -8.25
N ALA A 192 20.35 -16.81 -7.30
CA ALA A 192 20.53 -17.06 -5.87
C ALA A 192 20.22 -18.51 -5.48
N ARG A 193 19.23 -19.15 -6.15
CA ARG A 193 18.91 -20.58 -5.94
C ARG A 193 20.10 -21.51 -6.14
N GLN A 194 21.03 -21.17 -7.05
CA GLN A 194 22.21 -21.99 -7.33
C GLN A 194 23.28 -21.84 -6.26
N LYS A 195 23.22 -20.77 -5.47
CA LYS A 195 24.19 -20.39 -4.43
C LYS A 195 23.48 -20.07 -3.11
N LYS A 196 22.49 -20.89 -2.78
CA LYS A 196 21.58 -20.65 -1.65
C LYS A 196 22.32 -20.44 -0.33
N ASP A 197 23.39 -21.20 -0.11
CA ASP A 197 24.19 -21.17 1.12
C ASP A 197 25.13 -19.96 1.21
N GLU A 198 25.29 -19.20 0.13
CA GLU A 198 26.12 -18.00 0.03
C GLU A 198 25.30 -16.70 0.13
N ILE A 199 24.00 -16.78 0.44
CA ILE A 199 23.13 -15.60 0.52
C ILE A 199 23.42 -14.80 1.80
N GLU A 200 23.91 -13.58 1.61
CA GLU A 200 24.31 -12.66 2.69
C GLU A 200 23.16 -11.74 3.13
N ALA A 201 22.30 -11.35 2.18
CA ALA A 201 21.14 -10.49 2.41
C ALA A 201 20.05 -10.73 1.37
N VAL A 202 18.82 -10.37 1.72
CA VAL A 202 17.64 -10.44 0.84
C VAL A 202 16.98 -9.09 0.80
N ARG A 203 16.71 -8.56 -0.39
CA ARG A 203 16.10 -7.25 -0.59
C ARG A 203 14.80 -7.38 -1.35
N PHE A 204 13.75 -6.80 -0.78
CA PHE A 204 12.53 -6.44 -1.49
C PHE A 204 12.60 -4.97 -1.86
N ALA A 205 12.26 -4.63 -3.11
CA ALA A 205 12.30 -3.26 -3.60
C ALA A 205 11.11 -2.96 -4.52
N ASP A 206 10.73 -1.70 -4.61
CA ASP A 206 9.74 -1.18 -5.55
C ASP A 206 10.17 0.19 -6.09
N ASP A 207 9.47 0.66 -7.12
CA ASP A 207 9.63 1.96 -7.75
C ASP A 207 8.46 2.92 -7.46
N GLY A 208 7.77 2.70 -6.34
CA GLY A 208 6.60 3.46 -5.94
C GLY A 208 6.91 4.80 -5.28
N VAL A 209 5.90 5.34 -4.58
CA VAL A 209 5.98 6.68 -3.95
C VAL A 209 6.67 6.66 -2.58
N GLY A 210 7.06 5.47 -2.12
CA GLY A 210 7.58 5.27 -0.77
C GLY A 210 6.52 5.47 0.32
N PHE A 211 6.97 5.56 1.58
CA PHE A 211 6.08 5.78 2.71
C PHE A 211 6.70 6.64 3.81
N ASP A 212 5.84 7.37 4.51
CA ASP A 212 6.24 8.25 5.61
C ASP A 212 6.79 7.44 6.80
N VAL A 213 7.92 7.90 7.33
CA VAL A 213 8.64 7.30 8.46
C VAL A 213 7.75 7.10 9.71
N LYS A 214 6.76 7.96 9.93
CA LYS A 214 5.84 7.87 11.08
C LYS A 214 4.93 6.65 10.99
N ASN A 215 4.78 6.06 9.80
CA ASN A 215 4.07 4.79 9.64
C ASN A 215 4.80 3.63 10.32
N LEU A 216 6.07 3.77 10.71
CA LEU A 216 6.79 2.81 11.55
C LEU A 216 6.25 2.81 12.98
N ALA A 217 5.85 3.96 13.52
CA ALA A 217 5.37 4.09 14.90
C ALA A 217 3.85 3.95 15.02
N LEU A 218 3.11 4.60 14.12
CA LEU A 218 1.66 4.77 14.26
C LEU A 218 0.89 3.55 13.77
N LEU A 219 -0.11 3.10 14.54
CA LEU A 219 -1.16 2.17 14.08
C LEU A 219 -2.14 2.92 13.17
N TYR A 220 -1.63 3.38 12.04
CA TYR A 220 -2.36 4.17 11.06
C TYR A 220 -2.08 3.60 9.69
N SER A 221 -3.14 3.30 8.94
CA SER A 221 -3.03 2.92 7.54
C SER A 221 -3.42 4.09 6.67
N THR A 222 -2.51 4.52 5.81
CA THR A 222 -2.81 5.45 4.71
C THR A 222 -3.77 4.82 3.68
N LYS A 223 -3.92 3.50 3.71
CA LYS A 223 -4.73 2.67 2.80
C LYS A 223 -6.21 2.59 3.21
N ALA A 224 -6.62 3.25 4.30
CA ALA A 224 -8.02 3.31 4.72
C ALA A 224 -8.85 4.05 3.65
N GLY A 225 -9.84 3.36 3.06
CA GLY A 225 -10.72 3.88 2.00
C GLY A 225 -10.35 3.42 0.58
N GLU A 226 -9.15 2.86 0.37
CA GLU A 226 -8.75 2.30 -0.92
C GLU A 226 -9.14 0.82 -0.99
N LYS A 227 -10.22 0.50 -1.71
CA LYS A 227 -10.68 -0.90 -1.89
C LYS A 227 -9.57 -1.83 -2.40
N GLU A 228 -8.61 -1.28 -3.13
CA GLU A 228 -7.52 -2.00 -3.79
C GLU A 228 -6.26 -2.18 -2.91
N SER A 229 -6.09 -1.45 -1.82
CA SER A 229 -4.86 -1.53 -1.02
C SER A 229 -4.92 -2.55 0.12
N ARG A 230 -3.79 -3.20 0.44
CA ARG A 230 -3.72 -4.24 1.48
C ARG A 230 -3.19 -3.71 2.81
N GLY A 231 -3.78 -4.18 3.91
CA GLY A 231 -3.35 -3.83 5.28
C GLY A 231 -4.07 -2.59 5.78
N GLN A 232 -5.27 -2.80 6.30
CA GLN A 232 -6.16 -1.72 6.74
C GLN A 232 -5.74 -1.10 8.09
N PHE A 233 -4.81 -1.72 8.82
CA PHE A 233 -4.49 -1.34 10.20
C PHE A 233 -3.12 -0.66 10.38
N GLY A 234 -2.27 -0.59 9.34
CA GLY A 234 -0.91 -0.05 9.46
C GLY A 234 0.01 -0.91 10.35
N GLU A 235 -0.41 -2.13 10.68
CA GLU A 235 0.29 -3.05 11.56
C GLU A 235 1.35 -3.89 10.84
N GLY A 236 1.12 -4.23 9.56
CA GLY A 236 1.87 -5.27 8.86
C GLY A 236 3.40 -5.10 8.93
N MET A 237 3.90 -3.89 8.69
CA MET A 237 5.34 -3.59 8.74
C MET A 237 5.93 -3.74 10.15
N LYS A 238 5.19 -3.37 11.19
CA LYS A 238 5.63 -3.52 12.59
C LYS A 238 5.60 -4.98 13.02
N MET A 239 4.56 -5.70 12.60
CA MET A 239 4.42 -7.13 12.86
C MET A 239 5.53 -7.94 12.18
N MET A 240 5.85 -7.59 10.93
CA MET A 240 6.98 -8.13 10.19
C MET A 240 8.29 -7.82 10.90
N ALA A 241 8.52 -6.57 11.31
CA ALA A 241 9.74 -6.18 12.04
C ALA A 241 9.89 -6.93 13.37
N ALA A 242 8.83 -7.04 14.16
CA ALA A 242 8.84 -7.79 15.42
C ALA A 242 9.11 -9.28 15.18
N ALA A 243 8.49 -9.87 14.16
CA ALA A 243 8.73 -11.26 13.78
C ALA A 243 10.17 -11.46 13.30
N ALA A 244 10.70 -10.57 12.46
CA ALA A 244 12.07 -10.63 11.97
C ALA A 244 13.09 -10.62 13.12
N LEU A 245 12.92 -9.72 14.09
CA LEU A 245 13.77 -9.68 15.28
C LEU A 245 13.69 -10.97 16.12
N ARG A 246 12.50 -11.58 16.25
CA ARG A 246 12.35 -12.87 16.95
C ARG A 246 13.06 -14.03 16.23
N GLU A 247 13.03 -14.01 14.91
CA GLU A 247 13.65 -15.03 14.05
C GLU A 247 15.16 -14.81 13.86
N GLY A 248 15.75 -13.81 14.54
CA GLY A 248 17.18 -13.51 14.45
C GLY A 248 17.60 -12.88 13.12
N LEU A 249 16.66 -12.30 12.37
CA LEU A 249 16.94 -11.56 11.15
C LEU A 249 17.34 -10.12 11.49
N GLU A 250 18.12 -9.49 10.62
CA GLU A 250 18.53 -8.09 10.74
C GLU A 250 17.83 -7.25 9.64
N PRO A 251 16.55 -6.89 9.80
CA PRO A 251 15.85 -6.07 8.82
C PRO A 251 16.31 -4.60 8.85
N GLU A 252 16.33 -3.99 7.67
CA GLU A 252 16.52 -2.56 7.43
C GLU A 252 15.46 -2.10 6.44
N MET A 253 14.82 -0.96 6.73
CA MET A 253 13.81 -0.36 5.87
C MET A 253 14.30 0.98 5.37
N GLU A 254 14.14 1.24 4.08
CA GLU A 254 14.54 2.49 3.45
C GLU A 254 13.39 3.01 2.60
N SER A 255 13.09 4.29 2.71
CA SER A 255 12.16 4.98 1.82
C SER A 255 12.43 6.47 1.84
N GLN A 256 12.12 7.16 0.73
CA GLN A 256 12.28 8.61 0.63
C GLN A 256 13.68 9.06 1.12
N ASP A 257 13.74 9.96 2.08
CA ASP A 257 14.93 10.54 2.68
C ASP A 257 15.33 9.85 4.00
N TRP A 258 14.84 8.65 4.30
CA TRP A 258 15.13 7.99 5.58
C TRP A 258 15.52 6.51 5.44
N ARG A 259 16.18 6.00 6.49
CA ARG A 259 16.39 4.56 6.73
C ARG A 259 16.11 4.22 8.18
N ALA A 260 15.62 3.03 8.46
CA ALA A 260 15.26 2.60 9.79
C ALA A 260 15.62 1.14 10.07
N LYS A 261 16.11 0.90 11.28
CA LYS A 261 16.40 -0.43 11.83
C LYS A 261 15.50 -0.69 13.03
N PRO A 262 14.66 -1.73 13.02
CA PRO A 262 13.93 -2.12 14.21
C PRO A 262 14.90 -2.67 15.25
N THR A 263 14.65 -2.33 16.51
CA THR A 263 15.47 -2.72 17.65
C THR A 263 14.58 -3.12 18.83
N PRO A 264 14.99 -4.14 19.61
CA PRO A 264 14.37 -4.44 20.89
C PRO A 264 14.75 -3.36 21.92
N LYS A 265 13.74 -2.81 22.60
CA LYS A 265 13.92 -1.89 23.73
C LYS A 265 13.36 -2.51 24.99
N GLU A 266 14.19 -2.69 26.02
CA GLU A 266 13.72 -3.22 27.29
C GLU A 266 12.88 -2.17 28.01
N VAL A 267 11.64 -2.53 28.35
CA VAL A 267 10.73 -1.69 29.12
C VAL A 267 10.22 -2.44 30.33
N LYS A 268 10.26 -1.78 31.48
CA LYS A 268 9.71 -2.29 32.72
C LYS A 268 8.23 -1.90 32.82
N ILE A 269 7.34 -2.88 32.90
CA ILE A 269 5.91 -2.68 33.12
C ILE A 269 5.49 -3.29 34.45
N TYR A 270 4.52 -2.68 35.11
CA TYR A 270 3.91 -3.25 36.32
C TYR A 270 2.68 -4.08 35.92
N ASP A 271 2.78 -5.40 36.03
CA ASP A 271 1.65 -6.31 35.83
C ASP A 271 0.71 -6.19 37.03
N THR A 272 -0.37 -5.42 36.87
CA THR A 272 -1.38 -5.19 37.91
C THR A 272 -2.14 -6.46 38.29
N ARG A 273 -2.23 -7.46 37.41
CA ARG A 273 -2.92 -8.73 37.69
C ARG A 273 -2.10 -9.61 38.62
N ASN A 274 -0.79 -9.69 38.35
CA ASN A 274 0.13 -10.51 39.14
C ASN A 274 0.93 -9.71 40.19
N LYS A 275 0.66 -8.40 40.29
CA LYS A 275 1.30 -7.44 41.21
C LYS A 275 2.83 -7.49 41.20
N LYS A 276 3.42 -7.66 40.01
CA LYS A 276 4.86 -7.78 39.84
C LYS A 276 5.36 -6.91 38.71
N ASP A 277 6.59 -6.44 38.85
CA ASP A 277 7.30 -5.86 37.73
C ASP A 277 7.67 -6.95 36.73
N GLN A 278 7.50 -6.64 35.45
CA GLN A 278 7.89 -7.50 34.34
C GLN A 278 8.69 -6.67 33.33
N ILE A 279 9.77 -7.25 32.83
CA ILE A 279 10.52 -6.70 31.71
C ILE A 279 9.89 -7.25 30.42
N VAL A 280 9.58 -6.36 29.49
CA VAL A 280 9.11 -6.71 28.15
C VAL A 280 10.02 -6.08 27.11
N GLN A 281 10.17 -6.76 25.96
CA GLN A 281 10.89 -6.24 24.82
C GLN A 281 9.90 -5.48 23.93
N GLN A 282 9.97 -4.16 23.93
CA GLN A 282 9.19 -3.28 23.06
C GLN A 282 9.87 -3.20 21.69
N LEU A 283 9.09 -3.25 20.60
CA LEU A 283 9.59 -2.92 19.28
C LEU A 283 9.79 -1.40 19.18
N SER A 284 10.99 -0.97 18.85
CA SER A 284 11.33 0.42 18.52
C SER A 284 12.06 0.47 17.19
N PHE A 285 12.16 1.63 16.56
CA PHE A 285 12.93 1.85 15.34
C PHE A 285 13.98 2.93 15.58
N GLN A 286 15.24 2.63 15.26
CA GLN A 286 16.29 3.63 15.10
C GLN A 286 16.21 4.14 13.67
N VAL A 287 16.06 5.45 13.51
CA VAL A 287 15.77 6.09 12.23
C VAL A 287 16.82 7.15 11.96
N ASP A 288 17.41 7.09 10.77
CA ASP A 288 18.28 8.12 10.23
C ASP A 288 17.55 8.86 9.11
N HIS A 289 17.49 10.18 9.21
CA HIS A 289 17.08 11.09 8.14
C HIS A 289 18.33 11.50 7.38
N LEU A 290 18.37 11.21 6.09
CA LEU A 290 19.52 11.33 5.21
C LEU A 290 19.46 12.65 4.45
N ALA A 291 20.61 13.29 4.28
CA ALA A 291 20.72 14.52 3.48
C ALA A 291 20.56 14.23 1.98
N GLY A 292 20.01 15.17 1.22
CA GLY A 292 19.94 15.09 -0.25
C GLY A 292 18.58 14.63 -0.80
N GLU A 293 18.59 14.14 -2.03
CA GLU A 293 17.35 13.78 -2.73
C GLU A 293 16.72 12.48 -2.18
N PRO A 294 15.38 12.42 -2.08
CA PRO A 294 14.68 11.19 -1.73
C PRO A 294 15.05 10.03 -2.67
N MET A 295 15.10 8.80 -2.15
CA MET A 295 15.25 7.64 -3.01
C MET A 295 14.02 7.41 -3.87
N ILE A 296 14.24 6.70 -4.97
CA ILE A 296 13.16 6.16 -5.77
C ILE A 296 12.59 4.95 -5.02
N GLY A 297 11.27 4.94 -4.82
CA GLY A 297 10.56 3.82 -4.21
C GLY A 297 10.93 3.54 -2.76
N SER A 298 10.98 2.26 -2.43
CA SER A 298 11.36 1.80 -1.10
C SER A 298 12.06 0.44 -1.14
N ARG A 299 12.82 0.15 -0.08
CA ARG A 299 13.52 -1.14 0.07
C ARG A 299 13.33 -1.68 1.48
N THR A 300 13.14 -3.00 1.57
CA THR A 300 13.27 -3.74 2.82
C THR A 300 14.36 -4.79 2.64
N THR A 301 15.46 -4.64 3.38
CA THR A 301 16.61 -5.54 3.31
C THR A 301 16.69 -6.37 4.59
N PHE A 302 16.72 -7.70 4.47
CA PHE A 302 17.00 -8.61 5.58
C PHE A 302 18.46 -9.05 5.48
N HIS A 303 19.29 -8.51 6.35
CA HIS A 303 20.69 -8.94 6.49
C HIS A 303 20.76 -10.24 7.31
N LYS A 304 21.79 -11.05 7.02
CA LYS A 304 22.05 -12.33 7.68
C LYS A 304 20.80 -13.22 7.74
N PRO A 305 20.20 -13.54 6.58
CA PRO A 305 18.98 -14.33 6.56
C PRO A 305 19.23 -15.73 7.15
N THR A 306 18.28 -16.22 7.93
CA THR A 306 18.34 -17.60 8.45
C THR A 306 18.05 -18.61 7.35
N GLU A 307 18.52 -19.84 7.48
CA GLU A 307 18.26 -20.91 6.51
C GLU A 307 16.75 -21.10 6.26
N VAL A 308 15.95 -21.07 7.34
CA VAL A 308 14.48 -21.18 7.26
C VAL A 308 13.88 -20.02 6.46
N PHE A 309 14.38 -18.80 6.64
CA PHE A 309 13.94 -17.64 5.85
C PHE A 309 14.32 -17.76 4.38
N VAL A 310 15.53 -18.24 4.09
CA VAL A 310 15.97 -18.49 2.72
C VAL A 310 15.12 -19.58 2.06
N ASP A 311 14.83 -20.68 2.76
CA ASP A 311 13.96 -21.76 2.25
C ASP A 311 12.57 -21.26 1.86
N GLU A 312 11.98 -20.45 2.74
CA GLU A 312 10.69 -19.84 2.52
C GLU A 312 10.73 -18.84 1.35
N LEU A 313 11.77 -18.01 1.28
CA LEU A 313 12.03 -17.10 0.16
C LEU A 313 12.12 -17.84 -1.17
N MET A 314 12.75 -19.02 -1.23
CA MET A 314 12.87 -19.77 -2.48
C MET A 314 11.51 -20.22 -3.04
N GLN A 315 10.46 -20.24 -2.20
CA GLN A 315 9.09 -20.56 -2.60
C GLN A 315 8.22 -19.31 -2.85
N ILE A 316 8.76 -18.08 -2.70
CA ILE A 316 7.96 -16.85 -2.71
C ILE A 316 7.19 -16.65 -4.03
N GLU A 317 7.76 -17.05 -5.16
CA GLU A 317 7.11 -16.99 -6.48
C GLU A 317 5.85 -17.87 -6.56
N LYS A 318 5.78 -18.95 -5.78
CA LYS A 318 4.56 -19.75 -5.68
C LYS A 318 3.46 -19.01 -4.94
N LYS A 319 3.83 -18.15 -3.99
CA LYS A 319 2.92 -17.43 -3.10
C LYS A 319 2.59 -16.01 -3.58
N VAL A 320 3.40 -15.42 -4.45
CA VAL A 320 3.23 -14.03 -4.92
C VAL A 320 3.27 -14.00 -6.45
N LEU A 321 2.12 -13.74 -7.07
CA LEU A 321 1.94 -13.81 -8.52
C LEU A 321 2.80 -12.78 -9.27
N ALA A 322 2.98 -11.58 -8.70
CA ALA A 322 3.81 -10.53 -9.28
C ALA A 322 5.29 -10.93 -9.44
N LEU A 323 5.73 -11.94 -8.70
CA LEU A 323 7.10 -12.46 -8.79
C LEU A 323 7.24 -13.66 -9.73
N ARG A 324 6.12 -14.21 -10.23
CA ARG A 324 6.20 -15.34 -11.18
C ARG A 324 6.68 -14.82 -12.52
N GLU A 325 7.79 -15.38 -12.98
CA GLU A 325 8.31 -15.09 -14.30
C GLU A 325 7.24 -15.37 -15.36
N ASN A 326 6.99 -14.39 -16.23
CA ASN A 326 5.98 -14.47 -17.28
C ASN A 326 4.57 -14.81 -16.78
N TYR A 327 4.19 -14.34 -15.58
CA TYR A 327 2.82 -14.52 -15.08
C TYR A 327 1.79 -14.06 -16.09
N ARG A 328 0.94 -15.00 -16.52
CA ARG A 328 -0.20 -14.74 -17.38
C ARG A 328 -1.39 -15.54 -16.84
N PRO A 329 -2.43 -14.89 -16.33
CA PRO A 329 -3.65 -15.61 -15.95
C PRO A 329 -4.21 -16.34 -17.18
N VAL A 330 -4.75 -17.53 -16.96
CA VAL A 330 -5.41 -18.33 -18.00
C VAL A 330 -6.71 -17.66 -18.44
N PHE A 331 -7.31 -16.85 -17.56
CA PHE A 331 -8.49 -16.06 -17.85
C PHE A 331 -8.56 -14.83 -16.93
N VAL A 332 -8.99 -13.70 -17.47
CA VAL A 332 -9.26 -12.47 -16.73
C VAL A 332 -10.75 -12.15 -16.87
N GLY A 333 -11.47 -12.16 -15.76
CA GLY A 333 -12.89 -11.82 -15.68
C GLY A 333 -13.14 -10.52 -14.95
N THR A 334 -14.41 -10.14 -14.81
CA THR A 334 -14.81 -8.86 -14.19
C THR A 334 -14.63 -8.81 -12.67
N THR A 335 -14.49 -9.96 -12.01
CA THR A 335 -14.44 -10.06 -10.54
C THR A 335 -13.22 -10.85 -10.04
N GLY A 336 -12.31 -11.17 -10.94
CA GLY A 336 -11.12 -11.95 -10.64
C GLY A 336 -10.61 -12.73 -11.83
N GLU A 337 -9.57 -13.51 -11.59
CA GLU A 337 -8.79 -14.21 -12.61
C GLU A 337 -8.72 -15.70 -12.31
N ILE A 338 -8.52 -16.49 -13.36
CA ILE A 338 -8.06 -17.88 -13.23
C ILE A 338 -6.54 -17.87 -13.39
N VAL A 339 -5.84 -18.18 -12.30
CA VAL A 339 -4.37 -18.15 -12.24
C VAL A 339 -3.77 -19.30 -13.04
N ASP A 340 -4.26 -20.50 -12.80
CA ASP A 340 -3.80 -21.74 -13.44
C ASP A 340 -4.95 -22.75 -13.57
N ARG A 341 -4.74 -23.78 -14.38
CA ARG A 341 -5.73 -24.87 -14.58
C ARG A 341 -5.70 -25.90 -13.44
N GLU A 342 -4.71 -25.79 -12.55
CA GLU A 342 -4.60 -26.64 -11.38
C GLU A 342 -5.67 -26.22 -10.38
N SER A 343 -6.18 -27.17 -9.62
CA SER A 343 -7.16 -26.87 -8.58
C SER A 343 -6.42 -26.53 -7.30
N GLY A 344 -6.91 -25.56 -6.53
CA GLY A 344 -6.55 -25.49 -5.13
C GLY A 344 -6.29 -24.10 -4.61
N SER A 345 -5.52 -23.30 -5.35
CA SER A 345 -4.88 -22.12 -4.76
C SER A 345 -5.75 -20.88 -4.89
N LEU A 346 -5.97 -20.19 -3.78
CA LEU A 346 -6.68 -18.92 -3.75
C LEU A 346 -5.71 -17.80 -3.44
N PHE A 347 -5.68 -16.83 -4.34
CA PHE A 347 -4.92 -15.60 -4.24
C PHE A 347 -5.90 -14.44 -4.05
N VAL A 348 -5.48 -13.45 -3.29
CA VAL A 348 -6.20 -12.18 -3.17
C VAL A 348 -5.20 -11.08 -3.50
N LYS A 349 -5.48 -10.30 -4.54
CA LYS A 349 -4.65 -9.22 -5.12
C LYS A 349 -3.26 -9.69 -5.59
N GLY A 350 -3.12 -10.99 -5.87
CA GLY A 350 -1.85 -11.64 -6.24
C GLY A 350 -1.02 -12.26 -5.12
N ILE A 351 -1.52 -12.35 -3.88
CA ILE A 351 -0.86 -13.04 -2.76
C ILE A 351 -1.68 -14.27 -2.38
N TYR A 352 -1.02 -15.40 -2.21
CA TYR A 352 -1.61 -16.64 -1.76
C TYR A 352 -2.18 -16.49 -0.34
N VAL A 353 -3.42 -16.91 -0.17
CA VAL A 353 -4.13 -16.85 1.11
C VAL A 353 -4.39 -18.24 1.66
N SER A 354 -4.97 -19.13 0.84
CA SER A 354 -5.38 -20.46 1.30
C SER A 354 -5.63 -21.42 0.13
N GLY A 355 -5.68 -22.71 0.46
CA GLY A 355 -6.12 -23.76 -0.46
C GLY A 355 -7.59 -24.14 -0.25
N LYS A 356 -8.38 -24.27 -1.32
CA LYS A 356 -9.74 -24.86 -1.29
C LYS A 356 -9.95 -25.82 -2.46
N LYS A 357 -10.85 -26.78 -2.30
CA LYS A 357 -11.26 -27.68 -3.40
C LYS A 357 -12.10 -26.93 -4.44
N THR A 358 -11.45 -26.19 -5.32
CA THR A 358 -12.04 -25.45 -6.43
C THR A 358 -11.61 -26.06 -7.77
N LEU A 359 -12.33 -25.76 -8.86
CA LEU A 359 -12.02 -26.30 -10.19
C LEU A 359 -10.63 -25.86 -10.70
N PHE A 360 -10.30 -24.60 -10.42
CA PHE A 360 -9.07 -23.92 -10.80
C PHE A 360 -8.47 -23.16 -9.61
N SER A 361 -7.29 -22.57 -9.79
CA SER A 361 -6.74 -21.56 -8.89
C SER A 361 -7.23 -20.19 -9.30
N TYR A 362 -7.57 -19.34 -8.33
CA TYR A 362 -8.21 -18.05 -8.57
C TYR A 362 -7.45 -16.91 -7.89
N ASN A 363 -7.44 -15.75 -8.53
CA ASN A 363 -7.03 -14.48 -7.93
C ASN A 363 -8.22 -13.53 -7.85
N PHE A 364 -8.42 -12.87 -6.71
CA PHE A 364 -9.52 -11.92 -6.49
C PHE A 364 -9.00 -10.55 -6.07
N GLU A 365 -9.55 -9.48 -6.64
CA GLU A 365 -9.13 -8.11 -6.32
C GLU A 365 -9.89 -7.49 -5.15
N ASP A 366 -11.16 -7.86 -4.95
CA ASP A 366 -12.10 -7.18 -4.04
C ASP A 366 -12.63 -8.10 -2.92
N VAL A 367 -11.90 -9.17 -2.61
CA VAL A 367 -12.26 -10.13 -1.56
C VAL A 367 -11.58 -9.78 -0.24
N GLU A 368 -12.36 -9.80 0.84
CA GLU A 368 -11.87 -9.54 2.19
C GLU A 368 -11.20 -10.78 2.81
N THR A 369 -10.05 -10.56 3.41
CA THR A 369 -9.29 -11.55 4.16
C THR A 369 -9.26 -11.20 5.64
N ASN A 370 -8.99 -12.19 6.49
CA ASN A 370 -8.79 -11.94 7.92
C ASN A 370 -7.52 -11.10 8.12
N ARG A 371 -7.33 -10.55 9.33
CA ARG A 371 -6.17 -9.71 9.68
C ARG A 371 -4.83 -10.37 9.31
N ASP A 372 -4.70 -11.67 9.58
CA ASP A 372 -3.47 -12.44 9.32
C ASP A 372 -3.38 -12.96 7.88
N ARG A 373 -4.36 -12.62 7.03
CA ARG A 373 -4.37 -12.85 5.58
C ARG A 373 -4.10 -14.30 5.17
N ASN A 374 -4.58 -15.25 5.97
CA ASN A 374 -4.47 -16.70 5.74
C ASN A 374 -5.86 -17.35 5.54
N SER A 375 -6.92 -16.55 5.55
CA SER A 375 -8.27 -16.99 5.21
C SER A 375 -9.07 -15.88 4.55
N ILE A 376 -9.97 -16.28 3.66
CA ILE A 376 -10.99 -15.41 3.07
C ILE A 376 -12.19 -15.41 4.01
N VAL A 377 -12.61 -14.23 4.45
CA VAL A 377 -13.78 -14.02 5.35
C VAL A 377 -15.00 -13.50 4.60
N SER A 378 -14.85 -13.04 3.36
CA SER A 378 -15.99 -12.59 2.58
C SER A 378 -17.00 -13.72 2.34
N GLU A 379 -18.27 -13.48 2.65
CA GLU A 379 -19.35 -14.37 2.21
C GLU A 379 -19.48 -14.37 0.68
N GLY A 380 -19.89 -15.52 0.11
CA GLY A 380 -20.20 -15.62 -1.32
C GLY A 380 -19.00 -15.82 -2.26
N LEU A 381 -17.89 -16.38 -1.76
CA LEU A 381 -16.77 -16.81 -2.61
C LEU A 381 -17.25 -17.72 -3.75
N GLU A 382 -18.19 -18.62 -3.49
CA GLU A 382 -18.78 -19.51 -4.50
C GLU A 382 -19.51 -18.73 -5.59
N ARG A 383 -20.22 -17.64 -5.24
CA ARG A 383 -20.91 -16.79 -6.21
C ARG A 383 -19.92 -16.05 -7.11
N ARG A 384 -18.80 -15.59 -6.54
CA ARG A 384 -17.72 -14.94 -7.29
C ARG A 384 -17.06 -15.91 -8.26
N ILE A 385 -16.71 -17.11 -7.79
CA ILE A 385 -16.19 -18.19 -8.65
C ILE A 385 -17.19 -18.51 -9.77
N ALA A 386 -18.47 -18.66 -9.43
CA ALA A 386 -19.52 -18.94 -10.42
C ALA A 386 -19.59 -17.84 -11.49
N LYS A 387 -19.45 -16.56 -11.11
CA LYS A 387 -19.44 -15.45 -12.05
C LYS A 387 -18.24 -15.51 -13.00
N ILE A 388 -17.03 -15.75 -12.47
CA ILE A 388 -15.83 -15.93 -13.31
C ILE A 388 -16.04 -17.08 -14.29
N VAL A 389 -16.57 -18.20 -13.79
CA VAL A 389 -16.83 -19.40 -14.62
C VAL A 389 -17.87 -19.15 -15.71
N GLN A 390 -18.91 -18.35 -15.44
CA GLN A 390 -19.92 -17.96 -16.43
C GLN A 390 -19.37 -17.06 -17.55
N GLU A 391 -18.30 -16.31 -17.27
CA GLU A 391 -17.66 -15.41 -18.24
C GLU A 391 -16.64 -16.15 -19.15
N ILE A 392 -16.31 -17.42 -18.84
CA ILE A 392 -15.35 -18.20 -19.62
C ILE A 392 -15.91 -18.45 -21.03
N SER A 393 -15.21 -17.93 -22.02
CA SER A 393 -15.45 -18.21 -23.44
C SER A 393 -14.35 -19.06 -24.09
N ASP A 394 -13.23 -19.29 -23.40
CA ASP A 394 -12.13 -20.10 -23.92
C ASP A 394 -12.47 -21.60 -23.95
N LYS A 395 -12.46 -22.18 -25.16
CA LYS A 395 -12.77 -23.60 -25.40
C LYS A 395 -11.87 -24.56 -24.60
N ARG A 396 -10.61 -24.21 -24.34
CA ARG A 396 -9.66 -25.04 -23.57
C ARG A 396 -10.06 -25.13 -22.11
N LEU A 397 -10.51 -24.02 -21.52
CA LEU A 397 -11.00 -23.98 -20.14
C LEU A 397 -12.33 -24.71 -19.99
N VAL A 398 -13.26 -24.49 -20.93
CA VAL A 398 -14.55 -25.22 -20.96
C VAL A 398 -14.30 -26.73 -21.06
N LYS A 399 -13.35 -27.17 -21.90
CA LYS A 399 -12.99 -28.60 -21.99
C LYS A 399 -12.46 -29.14 -20.66
N THR A 400 -11.65 -28.40 -19.92
CA THR A 400 -11.18 -28.82 -18.59
C THR A 400 -12.33 -28.93 -17.59
N MET A 401 -13.29 -28.02 -17.62
CA MET A 401 -14.46 -28.08 -16.75
C MET A 401 -15.33 -29.30 -17.02
N LEU A 402 -15.41 -29.77 -18.27
CA LEU A 402 -16.19 -30.95 -18.65
C LEU A 402 -15.47 -32.27 -18.36
N GLN A 403 -14.16 -32.23 -18.07
CA GLN A 403 -13.32 -33.40 -17.82
C GLN A 403 -13.03 -33.65 -16.33
N LYS A 404 -13.26 -32.65 -15.48
CA LYS A 404 -13.22 -32.76 -14.02
C LYS A 404 -14.64 -32.89 -13.49
#